data_AF-A0A015IBD3-F1
#
_entry.id   AF-A0A015IBD3-F1
#
_cell.length_a   1.000
_cell.length_b   1.000
_cell.length_c   1.000
_cell.angle_alpha   90.00
_cell.angle_beta   90.00
_cell.angle_gamma   90.00
#
_symmetry.space_group_name_H-M   'P 1'
#
loop_
_entity.id
_entity.type
_entity.pdbx_description
1 polymer ?
#
loop_
_entity_poly.entity_id
_entity_poly.type
_entity_poly.pdbx_seq_one_letter_code
_entity_poly.pdbx_strand_id
1 'polypeptide(L)'
;MAQPEASDMPKAVLTFEQKDQINIYIDQIRYSCEECLFLQDHSLGGLLFTKQALTCNSPIEVEYYSRRLQKDQLCYYCELKEFLIDIDDDILENYQSVYPLCSNCKIGGRKIHTWGKKKIPGISNKRQKLN
;
A
#
# COMPACT_ATOMS: atom_id res chain seq x y z
N MET A 1 8.76 29.65 4.68
CA MET A 1 9.86 28.68 4.46
C MET A 1 9.44 27.78 3.32
N ALA A 2 10.01 28.01 2.14
CA ALA A 2 9.59 27.36 0.89
C ALA A 2 10.18 25.95 0.81
N GLN A 3 9.34 24.98 0.48
CA GLN A 3 9.75 23.61 0.17
C GLN A 3 10.50 23.61 -1.17
N PRO A 4 11.55 22.78 -1.36
CA PRO A 4 12.17 22.64 -2.67
C PRO A 4 11.20 21.92 -3.61
N GLU A 5 10.93 22.57 -4.73
CA GLU A 5 10.14 22.02 -5.82
C GLU A 5 10.86 20.80 -6.41
N ALA A 6 10.09 19.78 -6.78
CA ALA A 6 10.58 18.53 -7.35
C ALA A 6 11.27 18.79 -8.71
N SER A 7 12.54 19.15 -8.68
CA SER A 7 13.38 19.28 -9.85
C SER A 7 13.72 17.90 -10.40
N ASP A 8 13.46 17.70 -11.70
CA ASP A 8 13.86 16.58 -12.54
C ASP A 8 15.21 15.97 -12.14
N MET A 9 15.17 14.89 -11.35
CA MET A 9 16.34 14.11 -11.00
C MET A 9 16.60 13.09 -12.12
N PRO A 10 17.78 13.07 -12.75
CA PRO A 10 18.07 12.11 -13.82
C PRO A 10 17.92 10.69 -13.29
N LYS A 11 17.14 9.86 -13.99
CA LYS A 11 17.01 8.43 -13.66
C LYS A 11 18.40 7.78 -13.78
N ALA A 12 19.02 7.48 -12.65
CA ALA A 12 20.29 6.79 -12.62
C ALA A 12 20.16 5.41 -13.30
N VAL A 13 21.07 5.11 -14.23
CA VAL A 13 21.15 3.79 -14.86
C VAL A 13 21.90 2.87 -13.90
N LEU A 14 21.15 2.01 -13.21
CA LEU A 14 21.71 1.04 -12.26
C LEU A 14 22.45 -0.09 -12.98
N THR A 15 23.58 -0.51 -12.42
CA THR A 15 24.34 -1.69 -12.88
C THR A 15 23.59 -2.99 -12.60
N PHE A 16 24.04 -4.09 -13.21
CA PHE A 16 23.45 -5.42 -12.94
C PHE A 16 23.61 -5.82 -11.47
N GLU A 17 24.79 -5.64 -10.88
CA GLU A 17 25.05 -5.92 -9.46
C GLU A 17 24.20 -5.06 -8.52
N GLN A 18 24.04 -3.76 -8.84
CA GLN A 18 23.16 -2.88 -8.08
C GLN A 18 21.70 -3.35 -8.12
N LYS A 19 21.22 -3.79 -9.29
CA LYS A 19 19.86 -4.35 -9.43
C LYS A 19 19.69 -5.65 -8.66
N ASP A 20 20.70 -6.52 -8.66
CA ASP A 20 20.66 -7.77 -7.92
C ASP A 20 20.67 -7.54 -6.40
N GLN A 21 21.54 -6.63 -5.92
CA GLN A 21 21.55 -6.19 -4.52
C GLN A 21 20.21 -5.57 -4.11
N ILE A 22 19.60 -4.77 -4.98
CA ILE A 22 18.26 -4.22 -4.75
C ILE A 22 17.24 -5.35 -4.65
N ASN A 23 17.26 -6.34 -5.54
CA ASN A 23 16.30 -7.44 -5.50
C ASN A 23 16.43 -8.26 -4.21
N ILE A 24 17.67 -8.61 -3.82
CA ILE A 24 17.95 -9.29 -2.54
C ILE A 24 17.46 -8.45 -1.36
N TYR A 25 17.71 -7.14 -1.39
CA TYR A 25 17.28 -6.24 -0.34
C TYR A 25 15.74 -6.10 -0.29
N ILE A 26 15.05 -5.99 -1.42
CA ILE A 26 13.57 -6.00 -1.47
C ILE A 26 13.04 -7.36 -0.99
N ASP A 27 13.75 -8.47 -1.24
CA ASP A 27 13.42 -9.81 -0.74
C ASP A 27 13.55 -9.91 0.78
N GLN A 28 14.50 -9.20 1.37
CA GLN A 28 14.75 -9.19 2.82
C GLN A 28 13.93 -8.13 3.57
N ILE A 29 13.69 -6.98 2.95
CA ILE A 29 12.93 -5.86 3.52
C ILE A 29 11.45 -6.16 3.45
N ARG A 30 10.86 -6.28 4.63
CA ARG A 30 9.43 -6.46 4.78
C ARG A 30 8.69 -5.13 4.62
N TYR A 31 9.27 -4.02 5.04
CA TYR A 31 8.69 -2.68 4.98
C TYR A 31 9.77 -1.62 5.29
N SER A 32 9.70 -0.45 4.67
CA SER A 32 10.65 0.65 4.92
C SER A 32 9.92 1.98 4.93
N CYS A 33 10.13 2.71 6.01
CA CYS A 33 9.39 3.90 6.42
C CYS A 33 10.33 5.06 6.52
N GLU A 34 10.13 6.11 5.71
CA GLU A 34 10.83 7.39 5.90
C GLU A 34 12.32 7.27 6.24
N GLU A 35 13.02 6.31 5.64
CA GLU A 35 14.43 6.08 5.92
C GLU A 35 15.16 5.76 4.63
N CYS A 36 16.38 6.31 4.52
CA CYS A 36 17.29 5.94 3.47
C CYS A 36 17.53 4.43 3.57
N LEU A 37 17.11 3.69 2.54
CA LEU A 37 17.24 2.23 2.49
C LEU A 37 18.69 1.78 2.73
N PHE A 38 19.63 2.62 2.35
CA PHE A 38 21.04 2.38 2.52
C PHE A 38 21.71 3.61 3.14
N LEU A 39 22.68 3.36 4.03
CA LEU A 39 23.59 4.37 4.54
C LEU A 39 24.33 5.05 3.37
N GLN A 40 24.75 6.31 3.56
CA GLN A 40 25.43 7.09 2.52
C GLN A 40 26.71 6.42 2.00
N ASP A 41 27.34 5.58 2.81
CA ASP A 41 28.59 4.88 2.48
C ASP A 41 28.36 3.62 1.61
N HIS A 42 27.11 3.23 1.36
CA HIS A 42 26.77 2.08 0.53
C HIS A 42 26.75 2.45 -0.95
N SER A 43 27.03 1.49 -1.84
CA SER A 43 26.97 1.63 -3.31
C SER A 43 25.60 2.06 -3.88
N LEU A 44 24.57 2.09 -3.02
CA LEU A 44 23.18 2.46 -3.30
C LEU A 44 22.70 3.65 -2.46
N GLY A 45 23.56 4.22 -1.60
CA GLY A 45 23.27 5.36 -0.76
C GLY A 45 22.92 6.58 -1.59
N GLY A 46 21.77 7.21 -1.32
CA GLY A 46 21.30 8.38 -2.07
C GLY A 46 20.86 8.13 -3.52
N LEU A 47 20.87 6.88 -4.01
CA LEU A 47 20.31 6.49 -5.32
C LEU A 47 18.88 5.97 -5.21
N LEU A 48 18.52 5.43 -4.05
CA LEU A 48 17.20 4.87 -3.78
C LEU A 48 16.50 5.66 -2.70
N PHE A 49 15.29 6.09 -3.02
CA PHE A 49 14.41 6.81 -2.11
C PHE A 49 13.06 6.12 -2.07
N THR A 50 12.51 5.97 -0.88
CA THR A 50 11.12 5.53 -0.71
C THR A 50 10.20 6.72 -0.96
N LYS A 51 9.06 6.48 -1.61
CA LYS A 51 8.09 7.54 -1.86
C LYS A 51 7.40 7.87 -0.53
N GLN A 52 7.47 9.13 -0.11
CA GLN A 52 6.96 9.71 1.15
C GLN A 52 5.44 9.56 1.39
N ALA A 53 4.70 8.87 0.51
CA ALA A 53 3.24 8.82 0.57
C ALA A 53 2.68 7.89 1.66
N LEU A 54 3.55 7.14 2.35
CA LEU A 54 3.18 6.11 3.31
C LEU A 54 3.83 6.45 4.64
N THR A 55 3.04 6.93 5.59
CA THR A 55 3.45 6.98 6.98
C THR A 55 3.56 5.56 7.52
N CYS A 56 4.24 5.40 8.67
CA CYS A 56 4.34 4.12 9.38
C CYS A 56 3.78 4.24 10.78
N ASN A 57 2.79 5.11 10.89
CA ASN A 57 2.21 5.54 12.13
C ASN A 57 1.13 4.55 12.59
N SER A 58 0.64 3.70 11.70
CA SER A 58 -0.32 2.63 11.99
C SER A 58 0.30 1.26 11.71
N PRO A 59 0.31 0.33 12.68
CA PRO A 59 0.72 -1.06 12.48
C PRO A 59 0.11 -1.75 11.26
N ILE A 60 -1.11 -1.36 10.83
CA ILE A 60 -1.70 -1.85 9.58
C ILE A 60 -0.89 -1.51 8.34
N GLU A 61 -0.16 -0.38 8.31
CA GLU A 61 0.61 0.06 7.15
C GLU A 61 1.76 -0.92 6.85
N VAL A 62 2.37 -1.51 7.89
CA VAL A 62 3.43 -2.54 7.77
C VAL A 62 2.89 -3.78 7.06
N GLU A 63 1.74 -4.29 7.50
CA GLU A 63 1.06 -5.46 6.93
C GLU A 63 0.52 -5.19 5.52
N TYR A 64 0.09 -3.94 5.29
CA TYR A 64 -0.61 -3.50 4.09
C TYR A 64 0.33 -3.27 2.92
N TYR A 65 1.47 -2.60 3.16
CA TYR A 65 2.46 -2.27 2.14
C TYR A 65 3.53 -3.34 1.98
N SER A 66 3.66 -4.28 2.92
CA SER A 66 4.44 -5.49 2.68
C SER A 66 3.68 -6.43 1.74
N ARG A 67 4.07 -6.42 0.46
CA ARG A 67 3.49 -7.33 -0.54
C ARG A 67 3.87 -8.81 -0.30
N ARG A 68 4.85 -9.06 0.59
CA ARG A 68 5.51 -10.36 0.79
C ARG A 68 5.31 -10.97 2.18
N LEU A 69 4.77 -10.23 3.14
CA LEU A 69 4.30 -10.85 4.38
C LEU A 69 3.04 -11.67 4.09
N GLN A 70 2.91 -12.84 4.73
CA GLN A 70 1.59 -13.45 4.91
C GLN A 70 0.77 -12.41 5.65
N LYS A 71 -0.22 -11.84 4.95
CA LYS A 71 -1.06 -10.80 5.52
C LYS A 71 -1.92 -11.45 6.58
N ASP A 72 -1.62 -11.19 7.84
CA ASP A 72 -2.59 -11.48 8.86
C ASP A 72 -3.85 -10.66 8.55
N GLN A 73 -5.01 -11.31 8.62
CA GLN A 73 -6.27 -10.59 8.48
C GLN A 73 -6.42 -9.74 9.75
N LEU A 74 -6.14 -8.44 9.65
CA LEU A 74 -6.31 -7.47 10.74
C LEU A 74 -7.48 -6.55 10.42
N CYS A 75 -8.24 -6.18 11.46
CA CYS A 75 -9.26 -5.16 11.33
C CYS A 75 -8.63 -3.84 10.88
N TYR A 76 -9.21 -3.23 9.83
CA TYR A 76 -8.70 -2.01 9.21
C TYR A 76 -8.52 -0.83 10.18
N TYR A 77 -9.34 -0.75 11.23
CA TYR A 77 -9.40 0.42 12.11
C TYR A 77 -8.75 0.22 13.47
N CYS A 78 -8.68 -1.01 13.97
CA CYS A 78 -8.23 -1.30 15.33
C CYS A 78 -7.14 -2.37 15.39
N GLU A 79 -6.75 -2.95 14.25
CA GLU A 79 -5.57 -3.81 14.13
C GLU A 79 -5.66 -5.12 14.95
N LEU A 80 -6.86 -5.47 15.38
CA LEU A 80 -7.13 -6.74 16.07
C LEU A 80 -7.48 -7.83 15.05
N LYS A 81 -7.00 -9.04 15.31
CA LYS A 81 -7.33 -10.29 14.56
C LYS A 81 -8.67 -10.89 14.99
N GLU A 82 -9.17 -10.48 16.14
CA GLU A 82 -10.36 -11.08 16.75
C GLU A 82 -11.65 -10.46 16.22
N PHE A 83 -12.70 -11.28 16.20
CA PHE A 83 -14.05 -10.86 15.84
C PHE A 83 -14.17 -10.22 14.45
N LEU A 84 -13.32 -10.60 13.51
CA LEU A 84 -13.46 -10.20 12.11
C LEU A 84 -14.80 -10.69 11.57
N ILE A 85 -15.49 -9.82 10.86
CA ILE A 85 -16.74 -10.15 10.20
C ILE A 85 -16.45 -10.80 8.86
N ASP A 86 -17.31 -11.73 8.47
CA ASP A 86 -17.33 -12.22 7.11
C ASP A 86 -17.76 -11.09 6.17
N ILE A 87 -17.07 -11.02 5.04
CA ILE A 87 -17.27 -10.01 4.01
C ILE A 87 -18.07 -10.66 2.88
N ASP A 88 -19.12 -10.00 2.43
CA ASP A 88 -19.94 -10.48 1.32
C ASP A 88 -19.10 -10.72 0.06
N ASP A 89 -19.34 -11.85 -0.61
CA ASP A 89 -18.63 -12.26 -1.84
C ASP A 89 -18.74 -11.20 -2.94
N ASP A 90 -19.89 -10.52 -3.05
CA ASP A 90 -20.09 -9.40 -3.98
C ASP A 90 -19.01 -8.31 -3.81
N ILE A 91 -18.60 -8.02 -2.58
CA ILE A 91 -17.59 -7.01 -2.30
C ILE A 91 -16.20 -7.54 -2.69
N LEU A 92 -15.90 -8.81 -2.39
CA LEU A 92 -14.64 -9.45 -2.75
C LEU A 92 -14.44 -9.51 -4.27
N GLU A 93 -15.52 -9.78 -5.01
CA GLU A 93 -15.48 -9.86 -6.46
C GLU A 93 -15.35 -8.47 -7.11
N ASN A 94 -16.01 -7.44 -6.58
CA ASN A 94 -16.06 -6.13 -7.21
C ASN A 94 -14.87 -5.21 -6.93
N TYR A 95 -13.98 -5.55 -6.00
CA TYR A 95 -12.86 -4.68 -5.60
C TYR A 95 -11.52 -5.41 -5.67
N GLN A 96 -10.47 -4.65 -5.99
CA GLN A 96 -9.10 -5.16 -6.04
C GLN A 96 -8.54 -5.42 -4.64
N SER A 97 -8.98 -4.66 -3.64
CA SER A 97 -8.62 -4.88 -2.26
C SER A 97 -9.82 -4.60 -1.36
N VAL A 98 -10.07 -5.53 -0.45
CA VAL A 98 -11.12 -5.45 0.56
C VAL A 98 -10.45 -5.67 1.91
N TYR A 99 -10.71 -4.78 2.86
CA TYR A 99 -10.02 -4.79 4.14
C TYR A 99 -10.92 -5.37 5.23
N PRO A 100 -10.42 -6.29 6.07
CA PRO A 100 -11.19 -6.86 7.15
C PRO A 100 -11.70 -5.80 8.13
N LEU A 101 -12.84 -6.10 8.75
CA LEU A 101 -13.47 -5.25 9.74
C LEU A 101 -13.89 -6.13 10.91
N CYS A 102 -13.62 -5.71 12.15
CA CYS A 102 -14.14 -6.43 13.32
C CYS A 102 -15.55 -5.96 13.69
N SER A 103 -16.29 -6.82 14.39
CA SER A 103 -17.64 -6.55 14.88
C SER A 103 -17.72 -5.28 15.73
N ASN A 104 -16.74 -5.04 16.60
CA ASN A 104 -16.67 -3.85 17.46
C ASN A 104 -16.62 -2.56 16.62
N CYS A 105 -15.79 -2.55 15.58
CA CYS A 105 -15.72 -1.41 14.67
C CYS A 105 -17.01 -1.24 13.85
N LYS A 106 -17.65 -2.33 13.44
CA LYS A 106 -18.95 -2.30 12.76
C LYS A 106 -20.04 -1.70 13.65
N ILE A 107 -20.10 -2.12 14.92
CA ILE A 107 -21.04 -1.57 15.93
C ILE A 107 -20.75 -0.09 16.17
N GLY A 108 -19.48 0.31 16.19
CA GLY A 108 -19.04 1.70 16.25
C GLY A 108 -19.33 2.53 14.98
N GLY A 109 -20.05 1.97 14.00
CA GLY A 109 -20.46 2.68 12.79
C GLY A 109 -19.41 2.72 11.67
N ARG A 110 -18.28 2.01 11.82
CA ARG A 110 -17.29 1.87 10.75
C ARG A 110 -17.82 0.93 9.67
N LYS A 111 -17.45 1.22 8.42
CA LYS A 111 -17.81 0.42 7.24
C LYS A 111 -16.57 -0.28 6.70
N ILE A 112 -16.80 -1.39 6.00
CA ILE A 112 -15.74 -2.11 5.26
C ILE A 112 -15.07 -1.12 4.33
N HIS A 113 -13.75 -1.01 4.46
CA HIS A 113 -12.95 -0.22 3.54
C HIS A 113 -12.68 -1.06 2.29
N THR A 114 -12.68 -0.44 1.12
CA THR A 114 -12.41 -1.10 -0.15
C THR A 114 -11.60 -0.20 -1.06
N TRP A 115 -10.78 -0.78 -1.93
CA TRP A 115 -9.94 -0.06 -2.87
C TRP A 115 -9.93 -0.73 -4.25
N GLY A 116 -9.78 0.10 -5.29
CA GLY A 116 -9.67 -0.35 -6.68
C GLY A 116 -10.92 -1.07 -7.19
N LYS A 117 -12.05 -0.37 -7.34
CA LYS A 117 -13.26 -0.93 -7.98
C LYS A 117 -12.90 -1.55 -9.32
N LYS A 118 -13.16 -2.85 -9.48
CA LYS A 118 -12.96 -3.55 -10.75
C LYS A 118 -14.01 -3.05 -11.73
N LYS A 119 -13.56 -2.71 -12.95
CA LYS A 119 -14.50 -2.37 -14.02
C LYS A 119 -15.11 -3.67 -14.53
N ILE A 120 -16.43 -3.79 -14.45
CA ILE A 120 -17.16 -4.89 -15.09
C ILE A 120 -16.98 -4.74 -16.61
N PRO A 121 -16.43 -5.74 -17.32
CA PRO A 121 -16.35 -5.70 -18.77
C PRO A 121 -17.78 -5.76 -19.34
N GLY A 122 -18.29 -4.63 -19.82
CA GLY A 122 -19.58 -4.58 -20.54
C GLY A 122 -20.50 -3.40 -20.20
N ILE A 123 -20.35 -2.75 -19.04
CA ILE A 123 -21.20 -1.60 -18.68
C ILE A 123 -20.47 -0.29 -19.01
N SER A 124 -20.62 0.16 -20.24
CA SER A 124 -20.34 1.55 -20.60
C SER A 124 -21.42 2.42 -19.99
N ASN A 125 -21.10 3.18 -18.93
CA ASN A 125 -21.98 4.20 -18.39
C ASN A 125 -22.24 5.28 -19.46
N LYS A 126 -23.31 5.14 -20.25
CA LYS A 126 -23.90 6.26 -20.99
C LYS A 126 -24.43 7.21 -19.93
N ARG A 127 -23.69 8.29 -19.66
CA ARG A 127 -24.21 9.46 -18.95
C ARG A 127 -25.44 9.94 -19.72
N GLN A 128 -26.64 9.64 -19.21
CA GLN A 128 -27.84 10.33 -19.66
C GLN A 128 -27.70 11.78 -19.18
N LYS A 129 -27.54 12.70 -20.13
CA LYS A 129 -27.79 14.12 -19.88
C LYS A 129 -29.28 14.24 -19.60
N LEU A 130 -29.65 14.67 -18.40
CA LEU A 130 -30.98 15.23 -18.15
C LEU A 130 -31.11 16.48 -19.04
N ASN A 131 -32.15 16.50 -19.87
CA ASN A 131 -32.64 17.72 -20.51
C ASN A 131 -33.57 18.45 -19.55
#